data_AF-A0A3M0ZD30-F1
#
_entry.id   AF-A0A3M0ZD30-F1
#
_cell.length_a   1.000
_cell.length_b   1.000
_cell.length_c   1.000
_cell.angle_alpha   90.00
_cell.angle_beta   90.00
_cell.angle_gamma   90.00
#
_symmetry.space_group_name_H-M   'P 1'
#
loop_
_entity.id
_entity.type
_entity.pdbx_description
1 polymer ?
#
loop_
_entity_poly.entity_id
_entity_poly.type
_entity_poly.pdbx_seq_one_letter_code
_entity_poly.pdbx_strand_id
1 'polypeptide(L)'
;MILVGSFAGKAKKEAREAKGDLRPVHFSENYPLNLFSHPEFAIDRPYDFPGYDEIKGKATGFFHIEKINGKYWFIDPKGRGYWHAGILGMGFGKFGFGGGNSPNAKRVRELFGSALAYARHFRECMQRAGFTGMTVRGTDPLAGPLPFIRLLGIRGFARWRNDGNLEYKLTEGPGWHDVMNPFHPDFPAYCEREAELHCAPFRNSPWLIGYQLANE
;
A
#
# COMPACT_ATOMS: atom_id res chain seq x y z
N MET A 1 -13.07 26.95 -23.42
CA MET A 1 -12.76 25.59 -23.88
C MET A 1 -11.25 25.53 -24.11
N ILE A 2 -10.48 25.09 -23.11
CA ILE A 2 -9.01 25.08 -23.16
C ILE A 2 -8.57 23.64 -23.45
N LEU A 3 -7.95 23.46 -24.61
CA LEU A 3 -7.40 22.19 -25.10
C LEU A 3 -6.22 21.72 -24.24
N VAL A 4 -6.26 20.46 -23.81
CA VAL A 4 -5.13 19.75 -23.20
C VAL A 4 -4.20 19.29 -24.32
N GLY A 5 -3.02 19.90 -24.40
CA GLY A 5 -1.97 19.57 -25.35
C GLY A 5 -1.34 18.20 -25.09
N SER A 6 -1.02 17.51 -26.18
CA SER A 6 -0.50 16.16 -26.28
C SER A 6 0.92 15.99 -25.73
N PHE A 7 1.08 15.18 -24.68
CA PHE A 7 2.38 14.59 -24.31
C PHE A 7 2.20 13.14 -23.84
N ALA A 8 1.77 12.25 -24.74
CA ALA A 8 1.87 10.80 -24.55
C ALA A 8 1.73 10.07 -25.88
N GLY A 9 2.73 10.17 -26.75
CA GLY A 9 2.62 9.58 -28.09
C GLY A 9 3.95 9.32 -28.77
N LYS A 10 4.83 8.53 -28.14
CA LYS A 10 5.87 7.68 -28.78
C LYS A 10 6.84 7.14 -27.72
N ALA A 11 6.50 6.00 -27.12
CA ALA A 11 7.45 5.15 -26.39
C ALA A 11 6.90 3.72 -26.23
N LYS A 12 6.22 3.19 -27.26
CA LYS A 12 5.48 1.92 -27.18
C LYS A 12 6.09 0.75 -27.97
N LYS A 13 7.38 0.78 -28.35
CA LYS A 13 7.93 -0.31 -29.20
C LYS A 13 9.33 -0.86 -28.89
N GLU A 14 9.94 -0.60 -27.73
CA GLU A 14 11.29 -1.16 -27.44
C GLU A 14 11.48 -1.60 -25.97
N ALA A 15 10.46 -2.19 -25.34
CA ALA A 15 10.60 -2.77 -23.99
C ALA A 15 10.00 -4.17 -23.91
N ARG A 16 10.19 -4.96 -24.98
CA ARG A 16 9.70 -6.34 -25.04
C ARG A 16 10.83 -7.30 -25.39
N GLU A 17 11.89 -7.26 -24.59
CA GLU A 17 12.95 -8.28 -24.56
C GLU A 17 13.89 -7.97 -23.38
N ALA A 18 13.42 -8.19 -22.15
CA ALA A 18 14.28 -8.29 -20.98
C ALA A 18 13.54 -8.89 -19.77
N LYS A 19 13.96 -10.10 -19.42
CA LYS A 19 14.04 -10.69 -18.07
C LYS A 19 12.75 -11.14 -17.38
N GLY A 20 12.65 -12.47 -17.27
CA GLY A 20 11.89 -13.18 -16.26
C GLY A 20 12.55 -13.09 -14.88
N ASP A 21 12.64 -11.88 -14.35
CA ASP A 21 12.73 -11.69 -12.90
C ASP A 21 11.34 -11.24 -12.46
N LEU A 22 10.78 -11.92 -11.45
CA LEU A 22 9.88 -11.25 -10.51
C LEU A 22 10.64 -10.03 -10.02
N ARG A 23 10.44 -8.88 -10.66
CA ARG A 23 11.16 -7.67 -10.29
C ARG A 23 10.89 -7.49 -8.79
N PRO A 24 11.90 -7.56 -7.92
CA PRO A 24 11.74 -6.95 -6.61
C PRO A 24 11.19 -5.56 -6.88
N VAL A 25 10.23 -5.10 -6.08
CA VAL A 25 9.78 -3.71 -6.18
C VAL A 25 11.06 -2.87 -6.10
N HIS A 26 11.53 -2.38 -7.26
CA HIS A 26 12.77 -1.63 -7.35
C HIS A 26 12.43 -0.28 -6.73
N PHE A 27 12.59 -0.22 -5.42
CA PHE A 27 12.71 1.01 -4.68
C PHE A 27 13.92 1.71 -5.29
N SER A 28 13.68 2.83 -5.98
CA SER A 28 14.78 3.67 -6.43
C SER A 28 15.60 4.11 -5.21
N GLU A 29 16.87 4.52 -5.40
CA GLU A 29 17.66 5.11 -4.30
C GLU A 29 16.95 6.29 -3.62
N ASN A 30 15.99 6.90 -4.34
CA ASN A 30 15.14 7.99 -3.86
C ASN A 30 13.86 7.52 -3.13
N TYR A 31 13.70 6.21 -2.92
CA TYR A 31 12.58 5.66 -2.19
C TYR A 31 12.79 5.88 -0.69
N PRO A 32 11.81 6.42 0.02
CA PRO A 32 12.03 6.91 1.38
C PRO A 32 11.93 5.80 2.42
N LEU A 33 12.81 4.80 2.35
CA LEU A 33 12.88 3.72 3.35
C LEU A 33 13.09 4.24 4.78
N ASN A 34 13.59 5.48 4.93
CA ASN A 34 13.85 6.12 6.22
C ASN A 34 12.71 6.98 6.79
N LEU A 35 11.57 7.16 6.11
CA LEU A 35 10.50 8.02 6.64
C LEU A 35 9.93 7.52 7.97
N PHE A 36 9.91 6.20 8.18
CA PHE A 36 9.49 5.60 9.46
C PHE A 36 10.41 5.84 10.64
N SER A 37 11.67 6.19 10.38
CA SER A 37 12.56 6.64 11.46
C SER A 37 12.26 8.08 11.89
N HIS A 38 11.45 8.81 11.10
CA HIS A 38 11.00 10.15 11.44
C HIS A 38 9.80 10.09 12.41
N PRO A 39 9.85 10.78 13.57
CA PRO A 39 8.80 10.69 14.60
C PRO A 39 7.37 10.96 14.10
N GLU A 40 7.20 11.89 13.15
CA GLU A 40 5.88 12.21 12.55
C GLU A 40 5.25 11.08 11.73
N PHE A 41 6.07 10.16 11.23
CA PHE A 41 5.66 9.10 10.32
C PHE A 41 6.01 7.71 10.85
N ALA A 42 6.50 7.62 12.10
CA ALA A 42 6.80 6.35 12.74
C ALA A 42 5.53 5.49 12.85
N ILE A 43 5.67 4.20 12.56
CA ILE A 43 4.55 3.23 12.52
C ILE A 43 3.93 2.95 13.87
N ASP A 44 4.74 3.07 14.92
CA ASP A 44 4.41 2.81 16.31
C ASP A 44 4.09 4.11 17.07
N ARG A 45 4.04 5.25 16.38
CA ARG A 45 3.67 6.52 17.00
C ARG A 45 2.27 6.42 17.63
N PRO A 46 2.01 7.12 18.75
CA PRO A 46 0.69 7.15 19.36
C PRO A 46 -0.41 7.49 18.36
N TYR A 47 -1.51 6.75 18.42
CA TYR A 47 -2.65 6.99 17.55
C TYR A 47 -3.36 8.29 17.93
N ASP A 48 -3.37 9.26 17.01
CA ASP A 48 -3.92 10.61 17.23
C ASP A 48 -4.93 11.04 16.16
N PHE A 49 -5.30 10.15 15.24
CA PHE A 49 -6.25 10.50 14.18
C PHE A 49 -7.65 10.81 14.78
N PRO A 50 -8.38 11.83 14.30
CA PRO A 50 -9.76 12.08 14.73
C PRO A 50 -10.67 10.89 14.38
N GLY A 51 -11.41 10.41 15.37
CA GLY A 51 -12.46 9.40 15.18
C GLY A 51 -13.85 10.03 15.19
N TYR A 52 -14.87 9.23 14.94
CA TYR A 52 -16.26 9.63 15.04
C TYR A 52 -16.83 9.27 16.41
N ASP A 53 -16.99 10.27 17.27
CA ASP A 53 -17.31 10.06 18.69
C ASP A 53 -18.76 9.64 18.97
N GLU A 54 -19.68 9.80 18.02
CA GLU A 54 -21.08 9.37 18.20
C GLU A 54 -21.24 7.85 18.18
N ILE A 55 -20.26 7.13 17.62
CA ILE A 55 -20.21 5.67 17.64
C ILE A 55 -19.10 5.24 18.59
N LYS A 56 -19.44 4.44 19.61
CA LYS A 56 -18.51 3.96 20.63
C LYS A 56 -18.49 2.43 20.65
N GLY A 57 -17.30 1.87 20.43
CA GLY A 57 -17.00 0.45 20.61
C GLY A 57 -15.91 0.24 21.66
N LYS A 58 -15.32 -0.95 21.71
CA LYS A 58 -14.24 -1.26 22.66
C LYS A 58 -12.91 -0.61 22.24
N ALA A 59 -12.23 0.07 23.15
CA ALA A 59 -10.86 0.53 22.92
C ALA A 59 -9.88 -0.65 23.05
N THR A 60 -9.50 -1.27 21.94
CA THR A 60 -8.60 -2.44 21.92
C THR A 60 -7.13 -2.07 21.68
N GLY A 61 -6.84 -0.82 21.32
CA GLY A 61 -5.54 -0.40 20.81
C GLY A 61 -5.32 -0.69 19.32
N PHE A 62 -6.27 -1.35 18.64
CA PHE A 62 -6.21 -1.68 17.22
C PHE A 62 -7.54 -1.42 16.51
N PHE A 63 -7.49 -1.26 15.19
CA PHE A 63 -8.70 -1.27 14.38
C PHE A 63 -9.40 -2.63 14.46
N HIS A 64 -10.71 -2.61 14.56
CA HIS A 64 -11.54 -3.82 14.53
C HIS A 64 -12.95 -3.48 14.04
N ILE A 65 -13.80 -4.49 13.92
CA ILE A 65 -15.18 -4.33 13.46
C ILE A 65 -16.13 -4.67 14.62
N GLU A 66 -17.13 -3.83 14.83
CA GLU A 66 -18.24 -4.11 15.74
C GLU A 66 -19.58 -3.87 15.05
N LYS A 67 -20.61 -4.61 15.51
CA LYS A 67 -22.01 -4.35 15.10
C LYS A 67 -22.69 -3.50 16.18
N ILE A 68 -22.96 -2.23 15.86
CA ILE A 68 -23.57 -1.25 16.77
C ILE A 68 -24.86 -0.73 16.13
N ASN A 69 -25.97 -0.77 16.88
CA ASN A 69 -27.29 -0.33 16.42
C ASN A 69 -27.69 -0.97 15.06
N GLY A 70 -27.39 -2.27 14.90
CA GLY A 70 -27.73 -3.03 13.70
C GLY A 70 -26.78 -2.81 12.50
N LYS A 71 -25.80 -1.91 12.58
CA LYS A 71 -24.84 -1.61 11.50
C LYS A 71 -23.43 -2.06 11.87
N TYR A 72 -22.66 -2.49 10.88
CA TYR A 72 -21.23 -2.76 11.07
C TYR A 72 -20.43 -1.46 10.95
N TRP A 73 -19.53 -1.28 11.90
CA TRP A 73 -18.62 -0.13 11.96
C TRP A 73 -17.19 -0.63 12.09
N PHE A 74 -16.26 0.05 11.42
CA PHE A 74 -14.89 0.05 11.91
C PHE A 74 -14.85 0.84 13.22
N ILE A 75 -14.12 0.31 14.18
CA ILE A 75 -13.81 0.96 15.45
C ILE A 75 -12.31 1.19 15.48
N ASP A 76 -11.91 2.41 15.79
CA ASP A 76 -10.52 2.82 15.87
C ASP A 76 -9.85 2.31 17.17
N PRO A 77 -8.51 2.40 17.29
CA PRO A 77 -7.76 1.99 18.48
C PRO A 77 -8.26 2.57 19.81
N LYS A 78 -8.91 3.75 19.77
CA LYS A 78 -9.44 4.46 20.94
C LYS A 78 -10.92 4.14 21.22
N GLY A 79 -11.53 3.21 20.47
CA GLY A 79 -12.92 2.80 20.67
C GLY A 79 -13.94 3.74 20.01
N ARG A 80 -13.53 4.57 19.05
CA ARG A 80 -14.44 5.49 18.32
C ARG A 80 -14.80 4.91 16.97
N GLY A 81 -15.97 5.25 16.44
CA GLY A 81 -16.34 4.91 15.08
C GLY A 81 -15.33 5.44 14.06
N TYR A 82 -15.13 4.69 12.99
CA TYR A 82 -14.24 5.05 11.91
C TYR A 82 -14.88 4.71 10.57
N TRP A 83 -14.67 5.58 9.59
CA TRP A 83 -15.00 5.33 8.19
C TRP A 83 -13.71 5.36 7.40
N HIS A 84 -13.44 4.34 6.57
CA HIS A 84 -12.26 4.33 5.71
C HIS A 84 -12.59 4.94 4.36
N ALA A 85 -12.03 6.12 4.08
CA ALA A 85 -12.07 6.77 2.78
C ALA A 85 -10.63 7.10 2.37
N GLY A 86 -10.19 6.55 1.25
CA GLY A 86 -8.85 6.79 0.71
C GLY A 86 -8.83 6.74 -0.82
N ILE A 87 -7.73 7.20 -1.40
CA ILE A 87 -7.51 7.17 -2.86
C ILE A 87 -6.56 6.04 -3.22
N LEU A 88 -6.86 5.32 -4.30
CA LEU A 88 -6.00 4.30 -4.89
C LEU A 88 -4.92 4.92 -5.79
N GLY A 89 -3.68 4.43 -5.70
CA GLY A 89 -2.61 4.78 -6.64
C GLY A 89 -1.89 6.10 -6.37
N MET A 90 -2.18 6.75 -5.22
CA MET A 90 -1.56 8.01 -4.82
C MET A 90 -0.41 7.82 -3.83
N GLY A 91 0.64 8.66 -3.94
CA GLY A 91 1.77 8.73 -3.01
C GLY A 91 3.14 8.50 -3.67
N PHE A 92 4.09 7.82 -3.01
CA PHE A 92 5.53 7.71 -3.33
C PHE A 92 5.96 6.76 -4.46
N GLY A 93 5.02 6.03 -5.06
CA GLY A 93 5.28 4.97 -6.05
C GLY A 93 5.67 5.48 -7.43
N LYS A 94 5.38 4.69 -8.48
CA LYS A 94 5.83 4.90 -9.87
C LYS A 94 5.65 6.33 -10.40
N PHE A 95 4.59 7.02 -9.98
CA PHE A 95 4.28 8.37 -10.43
C PHE A 95 4.56 9.47 -9.40
N GLY A 96 4.99 9.13 -8.18
CA GLY A 96 5.32 10.09 -7.13
C GLY A 96 6.82 10.19 -6.86
N PHE A 97 7.19 10.58 -5.64
CA PHE A 97 8.57 10.94 -5.30
C PHE A 97 9.61 9.84 -5.58
N GLY A 98 9.27 8.57 -5.31
CA GLY A 98 10.12 7.40 -5.59
C GLY A 98 10.03 6.86 -7.02
N GLY A 99 9.28 7.53 -7.90
CA GLY A 99 8.86 7.07 -9.22
C GLY A 99 9.91 7.19 -10.33
N GLY A 100 11.13 6.71 -10.12
CA GLY A 100 12.18 6.60 -11.14
C GLY A 100 12.29 7.81 -12.06
N ASN A 101 12.27 7.59 -13.38
CA ASN A 101 12.38 8.63 -14.42
C ASN A 101 11.05 9.15 -14.98
N SER A 102 9.90 8.85 -14.34
CA SER A 102 8.62 9.35 -14.87
C SER A 102 8.57 10.89 -14.84
N PRO A 103 7.95 11.55 -15.83
CA PRO A 103 7.84 13.02 -15.83
C PRO A 103 7.18 13.56 -14.55
N ASN A 104 6.16 12.86 -14.05
CA ASN A 104 5.49 13.25 -12.81
C ASN A 104 6.42 13.11 -11.58
N ALA A 105 7.19 12.02 -11.49
CA ALA A 105 8.13 11.84 -10.38
C ALA A 105 9.23 12.90 -10.36
N LYS A 106 9.76 13.26 -11.54
CA LYS A 106 10.73 14.37 -11.68
C LYS A 106 10.12 15.67 -11.18
N ARG A 107 8.90 16.00 -11.64
CA ARG A 107 8.20 17.21 -11.21
C ARG A 107 7.90 17.24 -9.72
N VAL A 108 7.49 16.12 -9.13
CA VAL A 108 7.27 15.97 -7.68
C VAL A 108 8.57 16.24 -6.92
N ARG A 109 9.71 15.68 -7.36
CA ARG A 109 11.00 15.93 -6.71
C ARG A 109 11.43 17.40 -6.80
N GLU A 110 11.23 18.05 -7.96
CA GLU A 110 11.49 19.48 -8.13
C GLU A 110 10.64 20.35 -7.21
N LEU A 111 9.35 20.03 -7.07
CA LEU A 111 8.40 20.81 -6.28
C LEU A 111 8.66 20.71 -4.78
N PHE A 112 8.96 19.52 -4.28
CA PHE A 112 9.02 19.26 -2.84
C PHE A 112 10.44 19.18 -2.29
N GLY A 113 11.45 18.90 -3.12
CA GLY A 113 12.86 18.80 -2.72
C GLY A 113 13.21 17.64 -1.78
N SER A 114 12.25 17.08 -1.06
CA SER A 114 12.45 15.94 -0.16
C SER A 114 11.19 15.08 -0.04
N ALA A 115 11.39 13.81 0.30
CA ALA A 115 10.30 12.88 0.56
C ALA A 115 9.43 13.33 1.75
N LEU A 116 10.04 13.91 2.78
CA LEU A 116 9.33 14.43 3.96
C LEU A 116 8.40 15.59 3.61
N ALA A 117 8.87 16.56 2.82
CA ALA A 117 8.04 17.67 2.37
C ALA A 117 6.85 17.18 1.53
N TYR A 118 7.08 16.21 0.64
CA TYR A 118 6.00 15.59 -0.12
C TYR A 118 5.01 14.83 0.79
N ALA A 119 5.49 14.08 1.79
CA ALA A 119 4.65 13.35 2.74
C ALA A 119 3.73 14.28 3.55
N ARG A 120 4.29 15.39 4.06
CA ARG A 120 3.52 16.41 4.80
C ARG A 120 2.48 17.07 3.91
N HIS A 121 2.86 17.53 2.72
CA HIS A 121 1.91 18.12 1.78
C HIS A 121 0.79 17.15 1.40
N PHE A 122 1.15 15.89 1.14
CA PHE A 122 0.18 14.84 0.83
C PHE A 122 -0.78 14.59 2.01
N ARG A 123 -0.29 14.55 3.26
CA ARG A 123 -1.13 14.49 4.47
C ARG A 123 -2.19 15.57 4.47
N GLU A 124 -1.73 16.80 4.31
CA GLU A 124 -2.57 18.00 4.39
C GLU A 124 -3.63 17.98 3.30
N CYS A 125 -3.27 17.62 2.06
CA CYS A 125 -4.23 17.46 0.98
C CYS A 125 -5.30 16.40 1.28
N MET A 126 -4.90 15.23 1.77
CA MET A 126 -5.83 14.14 2.09
C MET A 126 -6.78 14.55 3.22
N GLN A 127 -6.26 15.16 4.28
CA GLN A 127 -7.07 15.63 5.41
C GLN A 127 -8.02 16.76 5.01
N ARG A 128 -7.54 17.76 4.25
CA ARG A 128 -8.38 18.87 3.75
C ARG A 128 -9.50 18.38 2.83
N ALA A 129 -9.27 17.30 2.08
CA ALA A 129 -10.26 16.68 1.23
C ALA A 129 -11.22 15.73 1.99
N GLY A 130 -11.02 15.53 3.29
CA GLY A 130 -11.87 14.67 4.12
C GLY A 130 -11.56 13.17 4.02
N PHE A 131 -10.43 12.78 3.43
CA PHE A 131 -9.98 11.40 3.44
C PHE A 131 -9.44 11.01 4.82
N THR A 132 -9.74 9.79 5.22
CA THR A 132 -9.46 9.26 6.56
C THR A 132 -8.42 8.16 6.56
N GLY A 133 -7.94 7.72 5.39
CA GLY A 133 -6.93 6.68 5.31
C GLY A 133 -6.30 6.46 3.94
N MET A 134 -5.33 5.55 3.93
CA MET A 134 -4.58 5.10 2.77
C MET A 134 -5.04 3.72 2.32
N THR A 135 -5.14 3.54 1.00
CA THR A 135 -5.54 2.27 0.37
C THR A 135 -4.33 1.43 -0.03
N VAL A 136 -4.58 0.16 -0.37
CA VAL A 136 -3.58 -0.89 -0.66
C VAL A 136 -2.59 -0.62 -1.80
N ARG A 137 -2.92 0.30 -2.71
CA ARG A 137 -2.01 0.76 -3.79
C ARG A 137 -1.72 2.26 -3.68
N GLY A 138 -2.18 2.92 -2.63
CA GLY A 138 -1.67 4.20 -2.19
C GLY A 138 -0.28 3.99 -1.58
N THR A 139 0.67 3.58 -2.42
CA THR A 139 2.13 3.52 -2.23
C THR A 139 2.58 3.27 -0.80
N ASP A 140 2.98 2.02 -0.53
CA ASP A 140 3.60 1.48 0.69
C ASP A 140 3.37 2.29 1.98
N PRO A 141 2.72 1.73 3.01
CA PRO A 141 2.51 2.40 4.28
C PRO A 141 3.77 2.99 4.94
N LEU A 142 4.98 2.64 4.46
CA LEU A 142 6.29 3.29 4.67
C LEU A 142 6.32 4.84 4.65
N ALA A 143 5.27 5.53 4.21
CA ALA A 143 5.25 6.99 4.16
C ALA A 143 3.90 7.66 4.53
N GLY A 144 2.97 6.92 5.14
CA GLY A 144 1.59 7.36 5.35
C GLY A 144 1.34 8.00 6.73
N PRO A 145 0.90 9.26 6.82
CA PRO A 145 0.53 9.92 8.09
C PRO A 145 -0.90 9.61 8.55
N LEU A 146 -1.59 8.68 7.87
CA LEU A 146 -3.00 8.36 8.05
C LEU A 146 -3.17 6.86 8.30
N PRO A 147 -4.29 6.42 8.90
CA PRO A 147 -4.63 5.00 8.98
C PRO A 147 -4.54 4.31 7.63
N PHE A 148 -4.02 3.08 7.56
CA PHE A 148 -3.68 2.45 6.27
C PHE A 148 -4.02 0.96 6.19
N ILE A 149 -4.21 0.48 4.96
CA ILE A 149 -4.34 -0.94 4.63
C ILE A 149 -3.09 -1.37 3.85
N ARG A 150 -2.53 -2.54 4.18
CA ARG A 150 -1.33 -3.08 3.51
C ARG A 150 -1.68 -4.26 2.59
N LEU A 151 -1.10 -4.28 1.39
CA LEU A 151 -1.19 -5.44 0.48
C LEU A 151 -0.11 -6.48 0.85
N LEU A 152 -0.51 -7.74 1.01
CA LEU A 152 0.42 -8.87 1.20
C LEU A 152 0.91 -9.44 -0.13
N GLY A 153 0.11 -9.35 -1.20
CA GLY A 153 0.54 -9.83 -2.51
C GLY A 153 0.70 -11.34 -2.59
N ILE A 154 -0.13 -12.10 -1.86
CA ILE A 154 -0.02 -13.57 -1.73
C ILE A 154 -0.06 -14.31 -3.08
N ARG A 155 -0.63 -13.68 -4.13
CA ARG A 155 -0.58 -14.15 -5.52
C ARG A 155 0.84 -14.42 -6.03
N GLY A 156 1.86 -13.78 -5.45
CA GLY A 156 3.26 -14.04 -5.78
C GLY A 156 3.65 -15.51 -5.67
N PHE A 157 2.90 -16.32 -4.92
CA PHE A 157 3.08 -17.76 -4.82
C PHE A 157 3.09 -18.47 -6.18
N ALA A 158 2.21 -18.06 -7.12
CA ALA A 158 2.12 -18.66 -8.45
C ALA A 158 3.41 -18.56 -9.28
N ARG A 159 4.37 -17.77 -8.81
CA ARG A 159 5.69 -17.59 -9.42
C ARG A 159 6.81 -17.77 -8.41
N TRP A 160 6.53 -18.38 -7.27
CA TRP A 160 7.53 -18.56 -6.23
C TRP A 160 8.69 -19.39 -6.75
N ARG A 161 9.91 -19.01 -6.35
CA ARG A 161 11.22 -19.49 -6.86
C ARG A 161 11.48 -19.18 -8.33
N ASN A 162 10.44 -18.93 -9.13
CA ASN A 162 10.54 -18.53 -10.54
C ASN A 162 11.40 -19.52 -11.36
N ASP A 163 11.33 -20.80 -11.00
CA ASP A 163 12.07 -21.92 -11.57
C ASP A 163 11.31 -22.61 -12.72
N GLY A 164 10.13 -22.10 -13.06
CA GLY A 164 9.25 -22.68 -14.07
C GLY A 164 8.37 -23.81 -13.55
N ASN A 165 8.40 -24.13 -12.25
CA ASN A 165 7.53 -25.16 -11.68
C ASN A 165 6.05 -24.71 -11.76
N LEU A 166 5.26 -25.48 -12.51
CA LEU A 166 3.84 -25.21 -12.73
C LEU A 166 2.97 -25.68 -11.55
N GLU A 167 3.52 -26.45 -10.61
CA GLU A 167 2.79 -26.94 -9.44
C GLU A 167 2.40 -25.83 -8.45
N TYR A 168 3.03 -24.65 -8.53
CA TYR A 168 2.65 -23.49 -7.73
C TYR A 168 1.36 -22.79 -8.20
N LYS A 169 0.75 -23.23 -9.31
CA LYS A 169 -0.47 -22.62 -9.87
C LYS A 169 -1.55 -23.68 -10.18
N LEU A 170 -2.81 -23.28 -10.02
CA LEU A 170 -4.01 -24.08 -10.36
C LEU A 170 -4.51 -23.80 -11.78
N THR A 171 -4.16 -22.64 -12.33
CA THR A 171 -4.57 -22.23 -13.67
C THR A 171 -3.37 -21.70 -14.45
N GLU A 172 -3.38 -21.91 -15.76
CA GLU A 172 -2.40 -21.33 -16.68
C GLU A 172 -3.09 -20.23 -17.49
N GLY A 173 -2.96 -18.99 -17.02
CA GLY A 173 -3.49 -17.82 -17.74
C GLY A 173 -2.37 -16.98 -18.33
N PRO A 174 -2.67 -15.84 -18.98
CA PRO A 174 -1.66 -14.87 -19.38
C PRO A 174 -1.12 -14.13 -18.14
N GLY A 175 -0.33 -14.82 -17.32
CA GLY A 175 0.49 -14.31 -16.22
C GLY A 175 -0.22 -13.65 -15.03
N TRP A 176 -1.15 -12.72 -15.27
CA TRP A 176 -1.92 -12.00 -14.23
C TRP A 176 -3.15 -12.78 -13.78
N HIS A 177 -3.56 -13.79 -14.56
CA HIS A 177 -4.67 -14.70 -14.29
C HIS A 177 -4.24 -16.03 -13.65
N ASP A 178 -2.95 -16.17 -13.33
CA ASP A 178 -2.45 -17.36 -12.64
C ASP A 178 -3.05 -17.39 -11.22
N VAL A 179 -3.81 -18.45 -10.95
CA VAL A 179 -4.35 -18.72 -9.61
C VAL A 179 -3.31 -19.53 -8.86
N MET A 180 -2.85 -19.04 -7.71
CA MET A 180 -1.91 -19.76 -6.84
C MET A 180 -2.46 -21.12 -6.40
N ASN A 181 -1.59 -22.10 -6.18
CA ASN A 181 -1.94 -23.40 -5.62
C ASN A 181 -1.75 -23.44 -4.09
N PRO A 182 -2.81 -23.21 -3.29
CA PRO A 182 -2.71 -23.23 -1.83
C PRO A 182 -2.48 -24.64 -1.25
N PHE A 183 -2.58 -25.70 -2.07
CA PHE A 183 -2.37 -27.08 -1.65
C PHE A 183 -0.93 -27.57 -1.85
N HIS A 184 -0.08 -26.76 -2.50
CA HIS A 184 1.33 -27.10 -2.66
C HIS A 184 2.02 -27.15 -1.29
N PRO A 185 2.87 -28.15 -1.00
CA PRO A 185 3.49 -28.34 0.31
C PRO A 185 4.33 -27.15 0.78
N ASP A 186 4.89 -26.38 -0.15
CA ASP A 186 5.65 -25.18 0.21
C ASP A 186 4.74 -23.98 0.60
N PHE A 187 3.44 -23.97 0.28
CA PHE A 187 2.53 -22.82 0.51
C PHE A 187 2.56 -22.25 1.93
N PRO A 188 2.59 -23.07 3.00
CA PRO A 188 2.76 -22.56 4.36
C PRO A 188 4.06 -21.75 4.56
N ALA A 189 5.20 -22.25 4.07
CA ALA A 189 6.48 -21.56 4.20
C ALA A 189 6.53 -20.24 3.41
N TYR A 190 5.79 -20.14 2.30
CA TYR A 190 5.60 -18.87 1.61
C TYR A 190 4.81 -17.89 2.46
N CYS A 191 3.69 -18.34 3.03
CA CYS A 191 2.85 -17.51 3.89
C CYS A 191 3.62 -16.99 5.11
N GLU A 192 4.46 -17.82 5.73
CA GLU A 192 5.34 -17.42 6.83
C GLU A 192 6.32 -16.33 6.40
N ARG A 193 7.03 -16.53 5.28
CA ARG A 193 7.93 -15.52 4.72
C ARG A 193 7.20 -14.21 4.42
N GLU A 194 6.02 -14.25 3.80
CA GLU A 194 5.24 -13.05 3.51
C GLU A 194 4.75 -12.37 4.80
N ALA A 195 4.35 -13.13 5.82
CA ALA A 195 3.97 -12.57 7.12
C ALA A 195 5.16 -11.91 7.84
N GLU A 196 6.35 -12.50 7.78
CA GLU A 196 7.58 -11.90 8.33
C GLU A 196 7.92 -10.58 7.64
N LEU A 197 7.86 -10.54 6.30
CA LEU A 197 8.19 -9.34 5.53
C LEU A 197 7.12 -8.26 5.66
N HIS A 198 5.85 -8.66 5.66
CA HIS A 198 4.75 -7.73 5.48
C HIS A 198 3.92 -7.46 6.74
N CYS A 199 3.83 -8.43 7.66
CA CYS A 199 3.05 -8.28 8.89
C CYS A 199 3.92 -7.92 10.10
N ALA A 200 5.07 -8.58 10.27
CA ALA A 200 5.88 -8.43 11.47
C ALA A 200 6.31 -6.98 11.79
N PRO A 201 6.72 -6.14 10.81
CA PRO A 201 7.08 -4.76 11.09
C PRO A 201 5.89 -3.92 11.60
N PHE A 202 4.66 -4.32 11.29
CA PHE A 202 3.44 -3.55 11.53
C PHE A 202 2.55 -4.14 12.62
N ARG A 203 2.95 -5.26 13.22
CA ARG A 203 2.13 -6.04 14.17
C ARG A 203 1.59 -5.22 15.34
N ASN A 204 2.32 -4.19 15.75
CA ASN A 204 1.97 -3.32 16.88
C ASN A 204 1.55 -1.91 16.44
N SER A 205 1.44 -1.66 15.13
CA SER A 205 1.06 -0.34 14.65
C SER A 205 -0.43 -0.11 14.91
N PRO A 206 -0.81 0.91 15.72
CA PRO A 206 -2.22 1.24 15.90
C PRO A 206 -2.79 1.95 14.66
N TRP A 207 -1.95 2.29 13.68
CA TRP A 207 -2.33 2.95 12.42
C TRP A 207 -2.73 1.97 11.33
N LEU A 208 -2.41 0.68 11.49
CA LEU A 208 -2.78 -0.36 10.55
C LEU A 208 -4.25 -0.74 10.74
N ILE A 209 -5.05 -0.53 9.70
CA ILE A 209 -6.46 -0.98 9.64
C ILE A 209 -6.52 -2.48 9.39
N GLY A 210 -5.67 -2.99 8.49
CA GLY A 210 -5.63 -4.40 8.16
C GLY A 210 -4.84 -4.71 6.89
N TYR A 211 -4.95 -5.97 6.45
CA TYR A 211 -4.23 -6.50 5.29
C TYR A 211 -5.20 -6.91 4.19
N GLN A 212 -4.86 -6.56 2.95
CA GLN A 212 -5.46 -7.15 1.76
C GLN A 212 -4.53 -8.26 1.25
N LEU A 213 -5.08 -9.43 1.00
CA LEU A 213 -4.28 -10.60 0.61
C LEU A 213 -3.78 -10.51 -0.84
N ALA A 214 -4.69 -10.20 -1.78
CA ALA A 214 -4.42 -10.21 -3.22
C ALA A 214 -5.20 -9.09 -3.94
N ASN A 215 -5.03 -9.02 -5.26
CA ASN A 215 -5.74 -8.09 -6.13
C ASN A 215 -6.04 -8.80 -7.45
N GLU A 216 -7.23 -8.56 -8.01
CA GLU A 216 -7.67 -9.02 -9.33
C GLU A 216 -6.96 -8.27 -10.46
#